data_AF-A0A8T3ME38-F1
#
_entry.id   AF-A0A8T3ME38-F1
#
_cell.length_a   1.000
_cell.length_b   1.000
_cell.length_c   1.000
_cell.angle_alpha   90.00
_cell.angle_beta   90.00
_cell.angle_gamma   90.00
#
_symmetry.space_group_name_H-M   'P 1'
#
loop_
_entity.id
_entity.type
_entity.pdbx_description
1 polymer ?
#
loop_
_entity_poly.entity_id
_entity_poly.type
_entity_poly.pdbx_seq_one_letter_code
_entity_poly.pdbx_strand_id
1 'polypeptide(L)' 'IRESLGDAPVGGGGGNGAGAGAAAGGPRPGFTPSGQRIGRNDACWCGSGLKYKKCHGR' A
#
# COMPACT_ATOMS: atom_id res chain seq x y z
N ILE A 1 -7.11 32.73 -26.90
CA ILE A 1 -8.27 32.51 -26.02
C ILE A 1 -7.88 31.49 -24.97
N ARG A 2 -7.85 31.94 -23.72
CA ARG A 2 -7.64 31.14 -22.53
C ARG A 2 -9.02 30.67 -22.10
N GLU A 3 -9.27 29.37 -22.18
CA GLU A 3 -10.34 28.71 -21.43
C GLU A 3 -9.83 27.31 -21.06
N SER A 4 -9.36 27.07 -19.84
CA SER A 4 -10.11 26.95 -18.58
C SER A 4 -10.59 25.52 -18.33
N LEU A 5 -9.86 24.86 -17.42
CA LEU A 5 -10.38 24.16 -16.24
C LEU A 5 -11.27 22.92 -16.46
N GLY A 6 -10.74 21.76 -16.06
CA GLY A 6 -11.53 20.72 -15.40
C GLY A 6 -11.35 19.31 -15.95
N ASP A 7 -10.40 18.56 -15.38
CA ASP A 7 -10.71 17.18 -14.97
C ASP A 7 -9.69 16.75 -13.91
N ALA A 8 -10.12 16.78 -12.64
CA ALA A 8 -9.32 16.31 -11.52
C ALA A 8 -9.17 14.77 -11.64
N PRO A 9 -7.97 14.18 -11.47
CA PRO A 9 -7.91 12.74 -11.31
C PRO A 9 -8.61 12.38 -10.00
N VAL A 10 -9.79 11.79 -10.14
CA VAL A 10 -10.55 11.17 -9.06
C VAL A 10 -9.63 10.25 -8.27
N GLY A 11 -9.26 10.70 -7.06
CA GLY A 11 -8.72 9.86 -6.01
C GLY A 11 -9.82 8.92 -5.55
N GLY A 12 -9.98 7.78 -6.23
CA GLY A 12 -10.96 6.75 -5.92
C GLY A 12 -10.29 5.56 -5.26
N GLY A 13 -10.34 5.51 -3.93
CA GLY A 13 -9.82 4.41 -3.12
C GLY A 13 -10.53 3.06 -3.37
N GLY A 14 -9.79 1.99 -3.08
CA GLY A 14 -10.31 0.61 -3.04
C GLY A 14 -9.14 -0.36 -2.84
N GLY A 15 -9.04 -1.10 -1.76
CA GLY A 15 -9.94 -1.29 -0.65
C GLY A 15 -9.24 -2.10 0.45
N ASN A 16 -9.90 -2.09 1.60
CA ASN A 16 -9.56 -2.75 2.84
C ASN A 16 -9.08 -4.20 2.64
N GLY A 17 -7.95 -4.51 3.26
CA GLY A 17 -7.51 -5.86 3.55
C GLY A 17 -7.30 -6.03 5.05
N ALA A 18 -8.40 -5.98 5.81
CA ALA A 18 -8.43 -6.54 7.16
C ALA A 18 -8.23 -8.06 7.05
N GLY A 19 -6.99 -8.49 6.87
CA GLY A 19 -6.61 -9.87 7.10
C GLY A 19 -6.41 -10.01 8.59
N ALA A 20 -7.32 -10.66 9.31
CA ALA A 20 -7.05 -11.33 10.57
C ALA A 20 -6.49 -12.73 10.25
N GLY A 21 -5.54 -13.23 11.06
CA GLY A 21 -4.97 -14.60 10.99
C GLY A 21 -3.61 -14.68 10.27
N ALA A 22 -2.58 -15.32 10.77
CA ALA A 22 -2.39 -16.15 11.94
C ALA A 22 -0.88 -16.24 12.26
N ALA A 23 -0.56 -16.53 13.51
CA ALA A 23 0.77 -16.80 14.05
C ALA A 23 1.56 -17.84 13.24
N ALA A 24 2.89 -17.62 13.09
CA ALA A 24 3.96 -18.63 13.04
C ALA A 24 5.30 -18.00 12.57
N GLY A 25 6.21 -17.76 13.53
CA GLY A 25 7.59 -18.29 13.52
C GLY A 25 8.61 -17.92 12.43
N GLY A 26 8.71 -16.67 11.96
CA GLY A 26 9.86 -16.22 11.15
C GLY A 26 9.78 -14.75 10.71
N PRO A 27 10.88 -14.13 10.22
CA PRO A 27 10.83 -12.81 9.59
C PRO A 27 10.07 -12.92 8.27
N ARG A 28 8.76 -12.68 8.31
CA ARG A 28 7.89 -12.87 7.14
C ARG A 28 7.87 -11.59 6.29
N PRO A 29 8.11 -11.69 4.97
CA PRO A 29 7.80 -10.60 4.06
C PRO A 29 6.28 -10.36 4.10
N GLY A 30 5.86 -9.10 4.17
CA GLY A 30 4.46 -8.71 4.43
C GLY A 30 4.23 -7.97 5.74
N PHE A 31 5.29 -7.55 6.45
CA PHE A 31 5.20 -6.77 7.67
C PHE A 31 5.94 -5.44 7.56
N THR A 32 5.41 -4.41 8.23
CA THR A 32 6.08 -3.13 8.45
C THR A 32 7.18 -3.28 9.50
N PRO A 33 8.09 -2.29 9.64
CA PRO A 33 9.06 -2.26 10.75
C PRO A 33 8.39 -2.26 12.13
N SER A 34 7.15 -1.77 12.22
CA SER A 34 6.32 -1.81 13.44
C SER A 34 5.66 -3.17 13.71
N GLY A 35 5.91 -4.18 12.87
CA GLY A 35 5.30 -5.51 13.02
C GLY A 35 3.82 -5.57 12.66
N GLN A 36 3.28 -4.54 12.00
CA GLN A 36 1.93 -4.57 11.43
C GLN A 36 1.95 -5.28 10.08
N ARG A 37 0.88 -6.01 9.77
CA ARG A 37 0.71 -6.60 8.44
C ARG A 37 0.44 -5.51 7.41
N ILE A 38 1.21 -5.54 6.33
CA ILE A 38 1.03 -4.69 5.16
C ILE A 38 0.60 -5.58 3.99
N GLY A 39 -0.47 -5.20 3.30
CA GLY A 39 -0.90 -5.92 2.11
C GLY A 39 0.09 -5.72 0.96
N ARG A 40 0.26 -6.74 0.12
CA ARG A 40 1.17 -6.65 -1.05
C ARG A 40 0.85 -5.50 -2.00
N ASN A 41 -0.41 -5.07 -2.07
CA ASN A 41 -0.83 -3.97 -2.94
C ASN A 41 -0.81 -2.59 -2.27
N ASP A 42 -0.65 -2.52 -0.94
CA ASP A 42 -0.63 -1.25 -0.20
C ASP A 42 0.60 -0.40 -0.55
N ALA A 43 0.51 0.90 -0.27
CA ALA A 43 1.66 1.79 -0.39
C ALA A 43 2.79 1.33 0.54
N CYS A 44 4.02 1.28 0.04
CA CYS A 44 5.15 0.81 0.81
C CYS A 44 5.42 1.73 2.00
N TRP A 45 5.68 1.14 3.17
CA TRP A 45 5.94 1.85 4.43
C TRP A 45 7.16 2.79 4.38
N CYS A 46 8.05 2.62 3.39
CA CYS A 46 9.23 3.46 3.21
C CYS A 46 8.94 4.82 2.53
N GLY A 47 7.69 5.12 2.19
CA GLY A 47 7.31 6.40 1.59
C GLY A 47 7.69 6.58 0.10
N SER A 48 8.07 5.50 -0.60
CA SER A 48 8.48 5.57 -2.00
C SER A 48 7.34 5.82 -3.01
N GLY A 49 6.08 5.81 -2.55
CA GLY A 49 4.89 5.89 -3.42
C GLY A 49 4.63 4.62 -4.24
N LEU A 50 5.51 3.62 -4.16
CA LEU A 50 5.35 2.33 -4.83
C LEU A 50 4.54 1.36 -3.98
N LYS A 51 3.87 0.40 -4.62
CA LYS A 51 3.20 -0.71 -3.92
C LYS A 51 4.22 -1.57 -3.17
N TYR A 52 3.87 -2.12 -2.00
CA TYR A 52 4.75 -2.93 -1.15
C TYR A 52 5.41 -4.07 -1.96
N LYS A 53 4.63 -4.82 -2.75
CA LYS A 53 5.14 -5.88 -3.64
C LYS A 53 6.17 -5.44 -4.69
N LYS A 54 6.23 -4.14 -5.02
CA LYS A 54 7.16 -3.55 -5.99
C LYS A 54 8.35 -2.86 -5.31
N CYS A 55 8.43 -2.90 -3.99
CA CYS A 55 9.44 -2.23 -3.19
C CYS A 55 10.01 -3.20 -2.16
N HIS A 56 9.66 -3.06 -0.87
CA HIS A 56 10.19 -3.91 0.22
C HIS A 56 9.49 -5.28 0.37
N GLY A 57 8.48 -5.56 -0.45
CA GLY A 57 7.70 -6.80 -0.43
C GLY A 57 8.03 -7.77 -1.57
N ARG A 58 9.29 -7.80 -2.00
CA ARG A 58 9.85 -8.84 -2.89
C ARG A 58 9.74 -10.22 -2.24
#